data_AF-A0A1U7CVX3-F1
#
_entry.id   AF-A0A1U7CVX3-F1
#
_cell.length_a   1.000
_cell.length_b   1.000
_cell.length_c   1.000
_cell.angle_alpha   90.00
_cell.angle_beta   90.00
_cell.angle_gamma   90.00
#
_symmetry.space_group_name_H-M   'P 1'
#
loop_
_entity.id
_entity.type
_entity.pdbx_description
1 polymer ?
#
loop_
_entity_poly.entity_id
_entity_poly.type
_entity_poly.pdbx_seq_one_letter_code
_entity_poly.pdbx_strand_id
1 'polypeptide(L)'
;MQLDVTECSRWEDALGQVGRGLWTAVDGDGSVRFDPAPAPSDRSRSVFIPACPLEKLGEPSFRSTHGVRYACVAGAMANGIASVELVEAMSRAGMLGIFGAAGLALEVVDAAVQRVQSSLGNKAPYGFNLIHSPQDGALESAVVDLYLRRGVRLVEASAFLDLTLPVVRYRVAGVHRDEQGRVVAPNRIIAKASRVEVARKFLSPPPERYLRTLVEQGTITADQAAMAATIPMAEDLTAEADSGGHTDNQPLVVLLPTMIALRDRLAAEHRYDRPLRIGAAGGISTPWAAAGALAMGASYLVTGSVNQSCVEAGTSEAVRALLAQAQQADVAMAPAADMFEMGVKVQVLKRGTMFAMRGAKLYEYYRAYNSLEQIPEADRQSLEKTILRAPVAEVWDQTRAFFARRDPAQIVRAEADPKHKMALVFRWYLGQSSNWANVGEPTRTLDYQIWCGPAMAAFNDWVRGSFLERPENRRAATVSLNILYGAAVLLRARFAAFQGVAPPSGVPRLTPLQREEIENRNVGP
;
A
#
# COMPACT_ATOMS: atom_id res chain seq x y z
N MET A 1 -31.40 18.02 -25.98
CA MET A 1 -30.25 18.95 -25.94
C MET A 1 -29.02 18.15 -26.36
N GLN A 2 -28.76 18.07 -27.68
CA GLN A 2 -27.48 17.54 -28.17
C GLN A 2 -26.43 18.60 -27.83
N LEU A 3 -25.67 18.37 -26.77
CA LEU A 3 -24.48 19.18 -26.53
C LEU A 3 -23.52 18.95 -27.71
N ASP A 4 -22.93 20.04 -28.22
CA ASP A 4 -22.00 20.00 -29.32
C ASP A 4 -20.75 19.20 -28.89
N VAL A 5 -20.39 18.18 -29.67
CA VAL A 5 -19.17 17.36 -29.46
C VAL A 5 -17.93 18.27 -29.33
N THR A 6 -17.95 19.40 -30.02
CA THR A 6 -16.92 20.43 -29.99
C THR A 6 -16.77 21.07 -28.61
N GLU A 7 -17.86 21.31 -27.88
CA GLU A 7 -17.83 21.92 -26.55
C GLU A 7 -17.23 20.97 -25.50
N CYS A 8 -17.65 19.70 -25.51
CA CYS A 8 -17.09 18.68 -24.63
C CYS A 8 -15.58 18.53 -24.83
N SER A 9 -15.11 18.53 -26.09
CA SER A 9 -13.67 18.43 -26.39
C SER A 9 -12.88 19.63 -25.84
N ARG A 10 -13.43 20.85 -25.96
CA ARG A 10 -12.79 22.06 -25.44
C ARG A 10 -12.64 22.01 -23.91
N TRP A 11 -13.65 21.51 -23.19
CA TRP A 11 -13.56 21.30 -21.75
C TRP A 11 -12.52 20.24 -21.36
N GLU A 12 -12.48 19.11 -22.07
CA GLU A 12 -11.48 18.05 -21.83
C GLU A 12 -10.04 18.58 -22.00
N ASP A 13 -9.80 19.33 -23.07
CA ASP A 13 -8.48 19.91 -23.32
C ASP A 13 -8.13 20.95 -22.26
N ALA A 14 -9.04 21.88 -21.95
CA ALA A 14 -8.84 22.91 -20.94
C ALA A 14 -8.54 22.32 -19.55
N LEU A 15 -9.39 21.39 -19.08
CA LEU A 15 -9.22 20.71 -17.80
C LEU A 15 -8.02 19.76 -17.78
N GLY A 16 -7.62 19.25 -18.96
CA GLY A 16 -6.48 18.38 -19.13
C GLY A 16 -5.12 19.06 -19.01
N GLN A 17 -5.00 20.36 -19.31
CA GLN A 17 -3.73 21.11 -19.18
C GLN A 17 -3.41 21.47 -17.72
N VAL A 18 -3.17 20.47 -16.87
CA VAL A 18 -3.08 20.60 -15.41
C VAL A 18 -1.91 21.47 -14.95
N GLY A 19 -0.87 21.64 -15.77
CA GLY A 19 0.27 22.53 -15.48
C GLY A 19 -0.05 24.03 -15.57
N ARG A 20 -1.20 24.41 -16.14
CA ARG A 20 -1.53 25.81 -16.44
C ARG A 20 -2.84 26.25 -15.80
N GLY A 21 -2.85 27.46 -15.24
CA GLY A 21 -4.09 28.13 -14.85
C GLY A 21 -4.79 28.68 -16.08
N LEU A 22 -6.11 28.77 -16.05
CA LEU A 22 -6.89 29.36 -17.13
C LEU A 22 -8.13 30.06 -16.59
N TRP A 23 -8.62 31.03 -17.36
CA TRP A 23 -9.89 31.70 -17.14
C TRP A 23 -10.92 31.08 -18.05
N THR A 24 -12.13 30.88 -17.53
CA THR A 24 -13.26 30.45 -18.34
C THR A 24 -14.44 31.40 -18.17
N ALA A 25 -15.12 31.73 -19.26
CA ALA A 25 -16.26 32.63 -19.28
C ALA A 25 -17.43 31.98 -20.03
N VAL A 26 -18.65 32.21 -19.54
CA VAL A 26 -19.89 31.86 -20.24
C VAL A 26 -20.40 33.11 -20.94
N ASP A 27 -20.45 33.06 -22.26
CA ASP A 27 -20.96 34.14 -23.10
C ASP A 27 -22.51 34.17 -23.07
N GLY A 28 -23.09 35.28 -23.53
CA GLY A 28 -24.55 35.50 -23.47
C GLY A 28 -25.39 34.51 -24.28
N ASP A 29 -24.76 33.82 -25.24
CA ASP A 29 -25.35 32.72 -26.03
C ASP A 29 -25.20 31.35 -25.36
N GLY A 30 -24.59 31.29 -24.17
CA GLY A 30 -24.32 30.07 -23.41
C GLY A 30 -23.01 29.37 -23.78
N SER A 31 -22.26 29.86 -24.75
CA SER A 31 -20.98 29.27 -25.15
C SER A 31 -19.88 29.52 -24.12
N VAL A 32 -18.95 28.57 -23.99
CA VAL A 32 -17.83 28.67 -23.04
C VAL A 32 -16.55 29.08 -23.78
N ARG A 33 -15.81 30.05 -23.23
CA ARG A 33 -14.44 30.39 -23.65
C ARG A 33 -13.41 30.02 -22.58
N PHE A 34 -12.19 29.75 -23.04
CA PHE A 34 -11.03 29.43 -22.21
C PHE A 34 -9.87 30.31 -22.64
N ASP A 35 -9.39 31.15 -21.73
CA ASP A 35 -8.36 32.15 -22.01
C ASP A 35 -7.22 32.05 -20.97
N PRO A 36 -5.96 32.28 -21.36
CA PRO A 36 -4.83 32.27 -20.42
C PRO A 36 -4.81 33.51 -19.50
N ALA A 37 -5.54 34.57 -19.88
CA ALA A 37 -5.65 35.83 -19.17
C ALA A 37 -7.13 36.18 -18.94
N PRO A 38 -7.46 36.98 -17.91
CA PRO A 38 -8.83 37.40 -17.68
C PRO A 38 -9.35 38.21 -18.88
N ALA A 39 -10.59 37.99 -19.27
CA ALA A 39 -11.21 38.75 -20.35
C ALA A 39 -11.28 40.26 -19.96
N PRO A 40 -11.02 41.19 -20.90
CA PRO A 40 -11.26 42.60 -20.66
C PRO A 40 -12.74 42.80 -20.31
N SER A 41 -12.99 43.59 -19.28
CA SER A 41 -14.28 43.79 -18.62
C SER A 41 -15.44 44.03 -19.60
N ASP A 42 -16.26 43.00 -19.85
CA ASP A 42 -17.66 43.20 -20.19
C ASP A 42 -18.50 41.96 -19.85
N ARG A 43 -19.41 42.12 -18.89
CA ARG A 43 -20.65 41.35 -18.57
C ARG A 43 -20.67 39.80 -18.54
N SER A 44 -19.59 39.08 -18.83
CA SER A 44 -19.54 37.61 -18.71
C SER A 44 -19.08 37.18 -17.31
N ARG A 45 -19.68 36.11 -16.77
CA ARG A 45 -19.21 35.48 -15.52
C ARG A 45 -17.91 34.74 -15.84
N SER A 46 -16.77 35.41 -15.66
CA SER A 46 -15.45 34.80 -15.78
C SER A 46 -15.03 34.19 -14.45
N VAL A 47 -14.52 32.96 -14.48
CA VAL A 47 -14.04 32.21 -13.31
C VAL A 47 -12.64 31.69 -13.57
N PHE A 48 -11.84 31.54 -12.52
CA PHE A 48 -10.45 31.09 -12.63
C PHE A 48 -10.32 29.62 -12.24
N ILE A 49 -9.73 28.82 -13.11
CA ILE A 49 -9.37 27.43 -12.84
C ILE A 49 -7.86 27.38 -12.60
N PRO A 50 -7.40 27.07 -11.36
CA PRO A 50 -5.97 27.07 -11.06
C PRO A 50 -5.23 25.96 -11.79
N ALA A 51 -3.91 26.14 -11.91
CA ALA A 51 -3.00 25.05 -12.24
C ALA A 51 -3.03 24.03 -11.09
N CYS A 52 -3.16 22.75 -11.42
CA CYS A 52 -3.08 21.63 -10.49
C CYS A 52 -1.99 20.64 -10.94
N PRO A 53 -0.72 21.07 -11.05
CA PRO A 53 0.33 20.17 -11.48
C PRO A 53 0.49 19.01 -10.49
N LEU A 54 0.86 17.83 -10.98
CA LEU A 54 0.84 16.60 -10.19
C LEU A 54 1.81 16.66 -9.01
N GLU A 55 2.91 17.40 -9.14
CA GLU A 55 3.88 17.68 -8.09
C GLU A 55 3.31 18.58 -6.99
N LYS A 56 2.11 19.11 -7.12
CA LYS A 56 1.45 19.90 -6.06
C LYS A 56 0.31 19.13 -5.40
N LEU A 57 0.00 17.91 -5.86
CA LEU A 57 -0.92 17.01 -5.17
C LEU A 57 -0.24 16.43 -3.93
N GLY A 58 -0.95 16.48 -2.80
CA GLY A 58 -0.40 16.11 -1.49
C GLY A 58 0.56 17.15 -0.93
N GLU A 59 1.29 16.77 0.12
CA GLU A 59 2.06 17.71 0.92
C GLU A 59 3.50 17.90 0.38
N PRO A 60 3.97 19.15 0.20
CA PRO A 60 5.35 19.41 -0.23
C PRO A 60 6.43 18.83 0.69
N SER A 61 6.16 18.80 1.99
CA SER A 61 7.11 18.29 2.98
C SER A 61 7.38 16.79 2.79
N PHE A 62 6.39 16.00 2.35
CA PHE A 62 6.57 14.58 2.01
C PHE A 62 7.59 14.42 0.89
N ARG A 63 7.43 15.20 -0.19
CA ARG A 63 8.28 15.14 -1.37
C ARG A 63 9.72 15.52 -1.07
N SER A 64 9.92 16.60 -0.31
CA SER A 64 11.27 17.01 0.11
C SER A 64 11.92 16.00 1.05
N THR A 65 11.17 15.43 2.00
CA THR A 65 11.71 14.46 2.98
C THR A 65 12.12 13.16 2.29
N HIS A 66 11.33 12.69 1.33
CA HIS A 66 11.57 11.40 0.67
C HIS A 66 12.26 11.51 -0.68
N GLY A 67 12.55 12.71 -1.18
CA GLY A 67 13.24 12.89 -2.47
C GLY A 67 12.42 12.43 -3.67
N VAL A 68 11.08 12.50 -3.58
CA VAL A 68 10.15 12.09 -4.65
C VAL A 68 9.58 13.31 -5.37
N ARG A 69 9.23 13.14 -6.65
CA ARG A 69 8.54 14.15 -7.48
C ARG A 69 7.04 14.18 -7.20
N TYR A 70 6.43 13.02 -6.94
CA TYR A 70 5.00 12.89 -6.68
C TYR A 70 4.76 12.26 -5.31
N ALA A 71 3.76 12.74 -4.57
CA ALA A 71 3.36 12.20 -3.27
C ALA A 71 2.53 10.91 -3.43
N CYS A 72 3.13 9.91 -4.09
CA CYS A 72 2.51 8.64 -4.41
C CYS A 72 3.47 7.50 -4.09
N VAL A 73 2.95 6.45 -3.46
CA VAL A 73 3.69 5.30 -2.97
C VAL A 73 3.06 4.02 -3.50
N ALA A 74 3.85 3.11 -4.05
CA ALA A 74 3.47 1.71 -4.16
C ALA A 74 3.78 1.02 -2.83
N GLY A 75 2.72 0.69 -2.08
CA GLY A 75 2.84 0.03 -0.78
C GLY A 75 3.39 -1.39 -0.90
N ALA A 76 3.92 -1.91 0.20
CA ALA A 76 4.49 -3.25 0.21
C ALA A 76 3.42 -4.32 -0.08
N MET A 77 3.80 -5.32 -0.87
CA MET A 77 3.01 -6.53 -1.11
C MET A 77 3.91 -7.74 -0.84
N ALA A 78 3.50 -8.61 0.08
CA ALA A 78 4.32 -9.66 0.68
C ALA A 78 4.94 -10.63 -0.35
N ASN A 79 5.91 -11.43 0.10
CA ASN A 79 6.59 -12.47 -0.67
C ASN A 79 7.22 -11.96 -1.97
N GLY A 80 7.72 -10.71 -1.98
CA GLY A 80 8.35 -10.10 -3.15
C GLY A 80 7.37 -9.72 -4.26
N ILE A 81 6.05 -9.72 -4.03
CA ILE A 81 5.08 -9.24 -5.01
C ILE A 81 5.33 -7.76 -5.34
N ALA A 82 5.61 -6.96 -4.30
CA ALA A 82 6.25 -5.66 -4.50
C ALA A 82 7.75 -5.91 -4.73
N SER A 83 8.05 -6.28 -5.98
CA SER A 83 9.34 -6.76 -6.45
C SER A 83 10.39 -5.64 -6.51
N VAL A 84 11.64 -6.02 -6.80
CA VAL A 84 12.69 -5.06 -7.09
C VAL A 84 12.34 -4.25 -8.34
N GLU A 85 11.79 -4.89 -9.37
CA GLU A 85 11.36 -4.27 -10.62
C GLU A 85 10.29 -3.19 -10.38
N LEU A 86 9.32 -3.46 -9.50
CA LEU A 86 8.28 -2.51 -9.13
C LEU A 86 8.88 -1.29 -8.41
N VAL A 87 9.76 -1.54 -7.44
CA VAL A 87 10.44 -0.48 -6.68
C VAL A 87 11.26 0.41 -7.62
N GLU A 88 12.03 -0.19 -8.51
CA GLU A 88 12.83 0.54 -9.49
C GLU A 88 11.96 1.36 -10.44
N ALA A 89 10.87 0.79 -10.96
CA ALA A 89 9.96 1.49 -11.88
C ALA A 89 9.30 2.70 -11.24
N MET A 90 8.84 2.57 -10.00
CA MET A 90 8.25 3.68 -9.24
C MET A 90 9.30 4.74 -8.91
N SER A 91 10.48 4.33 -8.45
CA SER A 91 11.58 5.25 -8.10
C SER A 91 12.04 6.09 -9.30
N ARG A 92 12.29 5.46 -10.45
CA ARG A 92 12.67 6.14 -11.70
C ARG A 92 11.58 7.06 -12.25
N ALA A 93 10.31 6.81 -11.90
CA ALA A 93 9.20 7.69 -12.23
C ALA A 93 9.01 8.85 -11.24
N GLY A 94 9.90 8.99 -10.23
CA GLY A 94 9.81 10.04 -9.23
C GLY A 94 8.76 9.77 -8.15
N MET A 95 8.40 8.50 -7.93
CA MET A 95 7.50 8.05 -6.85
C MET A 95 8.26 7.14 -5.89
N LEU A 96 7.62 6.73 -4.80
CA LEU A 96 8.22 5.79 -3.85
C LEU A 96 7.70 4.37 -4.10
N GLY A 97 8.60 3.39 -4.15
CA GLY A 97 8.25 1.97 -4.09
C GLY A 97 8.77 1.34 -2.80
N ILE A 98 7.96 0.51 -2.16
CA ILE A 98 8.34 -0.24 -0.97
C ILE A 98 8.47 -1.73 -1.31
N PHE A 99 9.67 -2.29 -1.14
CA PHE A 99 9.91 -3.70 -1.39
C PHE A 99 9.17 -4.60 -0.39
N GLY A 100 8.54 -5.65 -0.91
CA GLY A 100 7.74 -6.62 -0.18
C GLY A 100 8.53 -7.70 0.56
N ALA A 101 9.23 -7.32 1.63
CA ALA A 101 10.11 -8.24 2.37
C ALA A 101 9.38 -9.30 3.22
N ALA A 102 8.13 -9.06 3.63
CA ALA A 102 7.36 -9.98 4.46
C ALA A 102 7.28 -11.38 3.85
N GLY A 103 7.58 -12.41 4.65
CA GLY A 103 7.53 -13.82 4.24
C GLY A 103 8.79 -14.33 3.49
N LEU A 104 9.71 -13.44 3.11
CA LEU A 104 10.96 -13.84 2.46
C LEU A 104 12.04 -14.22 3.48
N ALA A 105 12.95 -15.10 3.05
CA ALA A 105 14.16 -15.41 3.82
C ALA A 105 15.13 -14.22 3.84
N LEU A 106 15.95 -14.11 4.89
CA LEU A 106 16.82 -12.95 5.11
C LEU A 106 17.83 -12.77 3.96
N GLU A 107 18.32 -13.86 3.38
CA GLU A 107 19.26 -13.88 2.26
C GLU A 107 18.63 -13.29 0.99
N VAL A 108 17.34 -13.57 0.77
CA VAL A 108 16.59 -13.01 -0.37
C VAL A 108 16.37 -11.51 -0.17
N VAL A 109 16.05 -11.09 1.06
CA VAL A 109 15.92 -9.66 1.40
C VAL A 109 17.25 -8.94 1.20
N ASP A 110 18.37 -9.54 1.61
CA ASP A 110 19.72 -8.97 1.42
C ASP A 110 20.06 -8.80 -0.07
N ALA A 111 19.82 -9.83 -0.88
CA ALA A 111 20.02 -9.77 -2.33
C ALA A 111 19.15 -8.68 -2.98
N ALA A 112 17.90 -8.51 -2.54
CA ALA A 112 17.02 -7.46 -3.03
C ALA A 112 17.55 -6.06 -2.67
N VAL A 113 18.03 -5.85 -1.44
CA VAL A 113 18.67 -4.57 -1.03
C VAL A 113 19.85 -4.25 -1.92
N GLN A 114 20.76 -5.20 -2.12
CA GLN A 114 21.94 -5.01 -2.97
C GLN A 114 21.58 -4.65 -4.41
N ARG A 115 20.58 -5.35 -4.99
CA ARG A 115 20.11 -5.07 -6.35
C ARG A 115 19.51 -3.67 -6.47
N VAL A 116 18.59 -3.31 -5.57
CA VAL A 116 17.96 -1.97 -5.56
C VAL A 116 19.02 -0.87 -5.44
N GLN A 117 19.96 -1.00 -4.52
CA GLN A 117 21.03 -0.02 -4.31
C GLN A 117 21.96 0.11 -5.53
N SER A 118 22.34 -1.02 -6.14
CA SER A 118 23.21 -1.02 -7.32
C SER A 118 22.51 -0.40 -8.54
N SER A 119 21.19 -0.62 -8.65
CA SER A 119 20.37 -0.21 -9.80
C SER A 119 19.91 1.26 -9.74
N LEU A 120 19.64 1.77 -8.55
CA LEU A 120 19.14 3.13 -8.31
C LEU A 120 20.23 4.12 -7.87
N GLY A 121 21.37 3.62 -7.38
CA GLY A 121 22.42 4.43 -6.78
C GLY A 121 21.96 5.13 -5.49
N ASN A 122 22.69 6.18 -5.11
CA ASN A 122 22.52 6.81 -3.79
C ASN A 122 21.41 7.87 -3.72
N LYS A 123 20.84 8.29 -4.85
CA LYS A 123 19.91 9.44 -4.92
C LYS A 123 18.45 9.04 -5.10
N ALA A 124 18.16 7.89 -5.68
CA ALA A 124 16.77 7.53 -5.97
C ALA A 124 16.07 6.99 -4.72
N PRO A 125 14.80 7.36 -4.49
CA PRO A 125 14.06 6.96 -3.30
C PRO A 125 13.58 5.52 -3.40
N TYR A 126 13.77 4.76 -2.34
CA TYR A 126 13.22 3.41 -2.19
C TYR A 126 12.99 3.13 -0.70
N GLY A 127 12.11 2.18 -0.40
CA GLY A 127 11.92 1.68 0.96
C GLY A 127 11.78 0.17 1.00
N PHE A 128 11.87 -0.39 2.20
CA PHE A 128 11.68 -1.80 2.45
C PHE A 128 10.61 -2.02 3.52
N ASN A 129 9.79 -3.04 3.37
CA ASN A 129 8.82 -3.39 4.39
C ASN A 129 9.49 -3.99 5.64
N LEU A 130 9.17 -3.47 6.81
CA LEU A 130 9.46 -4.09 8.10
C LEU A 130 8.12 -4.54 8.69
N ILE A 131 7.83 -5.85 8.59
CA ILE A 131 6.59 -6.41 9.12
C ILE A 131 6.80 -6.89 10.56
N HIS A 132 5.85 -6.57 11.43
CA HIS A 132 5.84 -7.11 12.78
C HIS A 132 5.58 -8.62 12.75
N SER A 133 6.39 -9.38 13.48
CA SER A 133 6.29 -10.84 13.59
C SER A 133 6.11 -11.25 15.06
N PRO A 134 4.88 -11.21 15.64
CA PRO A 134 4.66 -11.42 17.07
C PRO A 134 5.17 -12.77 17.59
N GLN A 135 5.16 -13.80 16.74
CA GLN A 135 5.58 -15.16 17.08
C GLN A 135 7.09 -15.37 16.90
N ASP A 136 7.81 -14.41 16.29
CA ASP A 136 9.22 -14.52 15.94
C ASP A 136 9.94 -13.15 16.02
N GLY A 137 10.21 -12.71 17.25
CA GLY A 137 10.92 -11.44 17.48
C GLY A 137 12.39 -11.47 17.05
N ALA A 138 12.99 -12.65 16.90
CA ALA A 138 14.36 -12.82 16.40
C ALA A 138 14.45 -12.44 14.92
N LEU A 139 13.45 -12.83 14.11
CA LEU A 139 13.38 -12.45 12.70
C LEU A 139 13.30 -10.94 12.52
N GLU A 140 12.43 -10.26 13.27
CA GLU A 140 12.30 -8.79 13.20
C GLU A 140 13.63 -8.09 13.53
N SER A 141 14.33 -8.59 14.56
CA SER A 141 15.67 -8.09 14.95
C SER A 141 16.71 -8.31 13.84
N ALA A 142 16.74 -9.51 13.24
CA ALA A 142 17.69 -9.84 12.18
C ALA A 142 17.47 -9.01 10.90
N VAL A 143 16.21 -8.69 10.57
CA VAL A 143 15.87 -7.81 9.45
C VAL A 143 16.31 -6.37 9.73
N VAL A 144 16.07 -5.86 10.93
CA VAL A 144 16.57 -4.53 11.33
C VAL A 144 18.10 -4.48 11.26
N ASP A 145 18.78 -5.52 11.76
CA ASP A 145 20.23 -5.62 11.67
C ASP A 145 20.73 -5.59 10.22
N LEU A 146 20.07 -6.33 9.32
CA LEU A 146 20.37 -6.30 7.89
C LEU A 146 20.20 -4.89 7.31
N TYR A 147 19.08 -4.23 7.59
CA TYR A 147 18.78 -2.89 7.09
C TYR A 147 19.78 -1.85 7.58
N LEU A 148 20.18 -1.90 8.85
CA LEU A 148 21.19 -1.02 9.40
C LEU A 148 22.56 -1.27 8.77
N ARG A 149 22.99 -2.53 8.62
CA ARG A 149 24.27 -2.89 7.96
C ARG A 149 24.32 -2.46 6.50
N ARG A 150 23.21 -2.57 5.77
CA ARG A 150 23.11 -2.16 4.36
C ARG A 150 22.79 -0.68 4.17
N GLY A 151 22.56 0.08 5.24
CA GLY A 151 22.23 1.50 5.15
C GLY A 151 20.87 1.78 4.50
N VAL A 152 19.88 0.89 4.66
CA VAL A 152 18.49 1.13 4.23
C VAL A 152 17.89 2.23 5.10
N ARG A 153 17.62 3.41 4.51
CA ARG A 153 17.21 4.62 5.25
C ARG A 153 15.71 4.86 5.36
N LEU A 154 14.89 3.99 4.76
CA LEU A 154 13.44 4.10 4.81
C LEU A 154 12.80 2.72 4.93
N VAL A 155 11.94 2.56 5.94
CA VAL A 155 11.08 1.37 6.06
C VAL A 155 9.60 1.74 6.11
N GLU A 156 8.77 0.88 5.53
CA GLU A 156 7.33 0.83 5.84
C GLU A 156 7.12 -0.14 7.00
N ALA A 157 6.75 0.35 8.17
CA ALA A 157 6.44 -0.48 9.34
C ALA A 157 4.96 -0.90 9.31
N SER A 158 4.67 -2.19 9.16
CA SER A 158 3.30 -2.73 9.01
C SER A 158 2.99 -3.86 9.98
N ALA A 159 1.69 -4.07 10.27
CA ALA A 159 1.16 -5.11 11.16
C ALA A 159 1.57 -4.99 12.65
N PHE A 160 2.15 -3.86 13.06
CA PHE A 160 2.51 -3.61 14.47
C PHE A 160 1.26 -3.43 15.33
N LEU A 161 1.24 -4.10 16.49
CA LEU A 161 0.24 -3.91 17.55
C LEU A 161 0.77 -3.02 18.68
N ASP A 162 2.09 -3.06 18.88
CA ASP A 162 2.85 -2.20 19.78
C ASP A 162 4.21 -1.89 19.17
N LEU A 163 4.89 -0.89 19.69
CA LEU A 163 6.30 -0.67 19.36
C LEU A 163 7.13 -1.79 19.98
N THR A 164 8.13 -2.24 19.23
CA THR A 164 9.09 -3.26 19.64
C THR A 164 10.48 -2.63 19.80
N LEU A 165 11.38 -3.32 20.50
CA LEU A 165 12.76 -2.86 20.61
C LEU A 165 13.47 -2.74 19.23
N PRO A 166 13.30 -3.69 18.28
CA PRO A 166 13.92 -3.59 16.95
C PRO A 166 13.49 -2.36 16.14
N VAL A 167 12.18 -2.05 16.06
CA VAL A 167 11.73 -0.87 15.29
C VAL A 167 12.19 0.44 15.92
N VAL A 168 12.26 0.51 17.25
CA VAL A 168 12.83 1.66 17.97
C VAL A 168 14.31 1.78 17.68
N ARG A 169 15.07 0.68 17.76
CA ARG A 169 16.50 0.64 17.41
C ARG A 169 16.75 1.12 15.99
N TYR A 170 15.94 0.68 15.02
CA TYR A 170 16.04 1.16 13.64
C TYR A 170 15.90 2.68 13.56
N ARG A 171 14.85 3.25 14.19
CA ARG A 171 14.59 4.69 14.16
C ARG A 171 15.74 5.53 14.73
N VAL A 172 16.30 5.12 15.86
CA VAL A 172 17.26 5.93 16.62
C VAL A 172 18.72 5.70 16.23
N ALA A 173 19.01 4.64 15.47
CA ALA A 173 20.37 4.34 15.04
C ALA A 173 20.98 5.49 14.21
N GLY A 174 22.08 6.05 14.70
CA GLY A 174 22.78 7.17 14.06
C GLY A 174 22.12 8.53 14.26
N VAL A 175 21.20 8.66 15.22
CA VAL A 175 20.66 9.97 15.61
C VAL A 175 21.78 10.91 16.08
N HIS A 176 21.76 12.16 15.61
CA HIS A 176 22.77 13.18 15.91
C HIS A 176 22.19 14.59 15.77
N ARG A 177 22.96 15.62 16.11
CA ARG A 177 22.64 17.02 15.78
C ARG A 177 23.37 17.45 14.51
N ASP A 178 22.69 18.17 13.62
CA ASP A 178 23.35 18.85 12.51
C ASP A 178 24.12 20.10 12.98
N GLU A 179 24.80 20.79 12.05
CA GLU A 179 25.56 22.02 12.31
C GLU A 179 24.70 23.16 12.89
N GLN A 180 23.37 23.09 12.72
CA GLN A 180 22.41 24.06 13.23
C GLN A 180 21.80 23.61 14.56
N GLY A 181 22.26 22.49 15.12
CA GLY A 181 21.79 21.93 16.38
C GLY A 181 20.49 21.14 16.29
N ARG A 182 19.92 20.92 15.10
CA ARG A 182 18.66 20.17 14.90
C ARG A 182 18.89 18.68 14.98
N VAL A 183 17.96 17.94 15.58
CA VAL A 183 18.07 16.48 15.70
C VAL A 183 17.79 15.82 14.35
N VAL A 184 18.78 15.13 13.80
CA VAL A 184 18.68 14.34 12.56
C VAL A 184 18.59 12.86 12.91
N ALA A 185 17.51 12.22 12.46
CA ALA A 185 17.36 10.77 12.48
C ALA A 185 17.51 10.24 11.04
N PRO A 186 18.65 9.60 10.70
CA PRO A 186 18.94 9.21 9.32
C PRO A 186 18.00 8.11 8.81
N ASN A 187 17.41 7.32 9.71
CA ASN A 187 16.50 6.23 9.40
C ASN A 187 15.05 6.69 9.58
N ARG A 188 14.28 6.62 8.50
CA ARG A 188 12.88 7.07 8.44
C ARG A 188 11.92 5.90 8.47
N ILE A 189 10.77 6.12 9.07
CA ILE A 189 9.68 5.15 9.15
C ILE A 189 8.42 5.78 8.56
N ILE A 190 7.79 5.08 7.63
CA ILE A 190 6.40 5.25 7.26
C ILE A 190 5.62 4.18 8.02
N ALA A 191 4.84 4.56 9.03
CA ALA A 191 4.03 3.62 9.80
C ALA A 191 2.71 3.37 9.09
N LYS A 192 2.28 2.12 8.92
CA LYS A 192 0.99 1.78 8.31
C LYS A 192 0.05 1.20 9.35
N ALA A 193 -1.08 1.88 9.58
CA ALA A 193 -2.01 1.54 10.66
C ALA A 193 -3.47 1.86 10.30
N SER A 194 -4.38 1.05 10.84
CA SER A 194 -5.83 1.23 10.76
C SER A 194 -6.47 1.62 12.10
N ARG A 195 -5.68 1.67 13.19
CA ARG A 195 -6.14 1.90 14.57
C ARG A 195 -5.42 3.05 15.25
N VAL A 196 -6.19 3.88 15.96
CA VAL A 196 -5.71 5.09 16.65
C VAL A 196 -4.67 4.75 17.72
N GLU A 197 -4.82 3.61 18.41
CA GLU A 197 -3.92 3.17 19.48
C GLU A 197 -2.52 2.89 18.96
N VAL A 198 -2.41 2.28 17.77
CA VAL A 198 -1.13 2.01 17.11
C VAL A 198 -0.57 3.30 16.51
N ALA A 199 -1.41 4.07 15.82
CA ALA A 199 -1.02 5.33 15.21
C ALA A 199 -0.44 6.32 16.21
N ARG A 200 -1.04 6.41 17.41
CA ARG A 200 -0.55 7.25 18.50
C ARG A 200 0.88 6.92 18.86
N LYS A 201 1.23 5.64 18.98
CA LYS A 201 2.57 5.20 19.38
C LYS A 201 3.62 5.60 18.34
N PHE A 202 3.31 5.46 17.06
CA PHE A 202 4.23 5.86 15.98
C PHE A 202 4.36 7.38 15.84
N LEU A 203 3.31 8.15 16.11
CA LEU A 203 3.36 9.62 16.07
C LEU A 203 3.93 10.25 17.35
N SER A 204 4.12 9.44 18.41
CA SER A 204 4.75 9.85 19.68
C SER A 204 6.26 9.59 19.65
N PRO A 205 7.04 10.13 20.60
CA PRO A 205 8.45 9.81 20.72
C PRO A 205 8.71 8.35 21.10
N PRO A 206 9.92 7.83 20.83
CA PRO A 206 10.35 6.52 21.31
C PRO A 206 10.14 6.37 22.83
N PRO A 207 9.51 5.28 23.31
CA PRO A 207 9.32 5.07 24.73
C PRO A 207 10.64 5.01 25.51
N GLU A 208 10.70 5.73 26.64
CA GLU A 208 11.91 5.82 27.48
C GLU A 208 12.45 4.44 27.89
N ARG A 209 11.56 3.48 28.17
CA ARG A 209 11.96 2.09 28.51
C ARG A 209 12.85 1.46 27.44
N TYR A 210 12.54 1.68 26.16
CA TYR A 210 13.31 1.12 25.06
C TYR A 210 14.60 1.89 24.84
N LEU A 211 14.57 3.22 24.98
CA LEU A 211 15.78 4.05 24.92
C LEU A 211 16.79 3.64 26.00
N ARG A 212 16.32 3.43 27.24
CA ARG A 212 17.14 2.97 28.36
C ARG A 212 17.78 1.62 28.07
N THR A 213 17.00 0.65 27.60
CA THR A 213 17.52 -0.66 27.19
C THR A 213 18.58 -0.53 26.09
N LEU A 214 18.40 0.34 25.10
CA LEU A 214 19.39 0.55 24.04
C LEU A 214 20.68 1.21 24.54
N VAL A 215 20.59 2.08 25.55
CA VAL A 215 21.76 2.67 26.23
C VAL A 215 22.50 1.62 27.05
N GLU A 216 21.78 0.81 27.83
CA GLU A 216 22.35 -0.30 28.61
C GLU A 216 23.05 -1.33 27.72
N GLN A 217 22.52 -1.58 26.52
CA GLN A 217 23.12 -2.44 25.50
C GLN A 217 24.29 -1.78 24.75
N GLY A 218 24.60 -0.51 25.02
CA GLY A 218 25.64 0.25 24.31
C GLY A 218 25.35 0.49 22.82
N THR A 219 24.10 0.32 22.39
CA THR A 219 23.70 0.51 20.98
C THR A 219 23.54 2.00 20.63
N ILE A 220 23.18 2.82 21.63
CA ILE A 220 23.16 4.28 21.54
C ILE A 220 23.76 4.89 22.81
N THR A 221 24.19 6.15 22.75
CA THR A 221 24.63 6.91 23.92
C THR A 221 23.45 7.54 24.67
N ALA A 222 23.69 7.99 25.91
CA ALA A 222 22.70 8.75 26.67
C ALA A 222 22.25 10.04 25.94
N ASP A 223 23.19 10.73 25.28
CA ASP A 223 22.87 11.92 24.47
C ASP A 223 21.99 11.56 23.27
N GLN A 224 22.25 10.42 22.62
CA GLN A 224 21.40 9.91 21.54
C GLN A 224 20.00 9.56 22.02
N ALA A 225 19.87 8.96 23.21
CA ALA A 225 18.56 8.72 23.82
C ALA A 225 17.83 10.04 24.12
N ALA A 226 18.52 11.05 24.67
CA ALA A 226 17.93 12.37 24.92
C ALA A 226 17.47 13.06 23.63
N MET A 227 18.25 12.97 22.54
CA MET A 227 17.84 13.44 21.21
C MET A 227 16.64 12.67 20.65
N ALA A 228 16.66 11.34 20.78
CA ALA A 228 15.59 10.48 20.29
C ALA A 228 14.24 10.78 20.96
N ALA A 229 14.25 11.15 22.25
CA ALA A 229 13.05 11.51 22.99
C ALA A 229 12.34 12.78 22.48
N THR A 230 12.96 13.57 21.60
CA THR A 230 12.38 14.82 21.05
C THR A 230 11.87 14.67 19.62
N ILE A 231 11.94 13.47 19.03
CA ILE A 231 11.47 13.21 17.66
C ILE A 231 10.38 12.14 17.68
N PRO A 232 9.45 12.12 16.71
CA PRO A 232 8.48 11.04 16.61
C PRO A 232 9.13 9.73 16.16
N MET A 233 8.51 8.61 16.51
CA MET A 233 8.86 7.28 15.98
C MET A 233 8.71 7.24 14.45
N ALA A 234 7.67 7.86 13.91
CA ALA A 234 7.42 8.03 12.48
C ALA A 234 6.91 9.45 12.20
N GLU A 235 7.45 10.08 11.15
CA GLU A 235 6.97 11.38 10.67
C GLU A 235 5.83 11.22 9.66
N ASP A 236 5.68 10.02 9.12
CA ASP A 236 4.71 9.65 8.11
C ASP A 236 3.88 8.47 8.61
N LEU A 237 2.56 8.64 8.62
CA LEU A 237 1.62 7.57 8.94
C LEU A 237 0.62 7.37 7.80
N THR A 238 0.62 6.17 7.26
CA THR A 238 -0.37 5.71 6.28
C THR A 238 -1.60 5.20 7.02
N ALA A 239 -2.71 5.94 6.90
CA ALA A 239 -4.03 5.47 7.31
C ALA A 239 -4.51 4.40 6.32
N GLU A 240 -4.42 3.14 6.72
CA GLU A 240 -4.83 2.00 5.88
C GLU A 240 -6.29 1.63 6.16
N ALA A 241 -7.16 2.04 5.23
CA ALA A 241 -8.57 1.68 5.20
C ALA A 241 -8.76 0.27 4.59
N ASP A 242 -9.99 -0.06 4.18
CA ASP A 242 -10.27 -1.33 3.51
C ASP A 242 -9.34 -1.60 2.31
N SER A 243 -8.54 -2.66 2.42
CA SER A 243 -7.44 -2.99 1.51
C SER A 243 -7.38 -4.49 1.20
N GLY A 244 -6.59 -4.88 0.20
CA GLY A 244 -6.31 -6.29 -0.07
C GLY A 244 -5.30 -6.86 0.93
N GLY A 245 -5.43 -8.14 1.30
CA GLY A 245 -4.61 -8.74 2.35
C GLY A 245 -5.17 -8.47 3.74
N HIS A 246 -4.31 -8.25 4.74
CA HIS A 246 -4.77 -7.96 6.10
C HIS A 246 -5.49 -6.61 6.16
N THR A 247 -6.72 -6.63 6.65
CA THR A 247 -7.58 -5.43 6.75
C THR A 247 -8.61 -5.66 7.87
N ASP A 248 -8.96 -4.58 8.56
CA ASP A 248 -10.12 -4.52 9.46
C ASP A 248 -11.33 -3.80 8.80
N ASN A 249 -11.26 -3.61 7.48
CA ASN A 249 -12.33 -3.11 6.62
C ASN A 249 -12.83 -1.70 7.00
N GLN A 250 -11.97 -0.86 7.57
CA GLN A 250 -12.32 0.50 7.95
C GLN A 250 -12.66 1.36 6.72
N PRO A 251 -13.75 2.16 6.75
CA PRO A 251 -14.03 3.11 5.68
C PRO A 251 -13.00 4.25 5.65
N LEU A 252 -12.40 4.50 4.48
CA LEU A 252 -11.38 5.56 4.34
C LEU A 252 -11.90 6.94 4.75
N VAL A 253 -13.15 7.25 4.41
CA VAL A 253 -13.82 8.53 4.71
C VAL A 253 -14.02 8.79 6.21
N VAL A 254 -13.89 7.76 7.04
CA VAL A 254 -13.93 7.86 8.51
C VAL A 254 -12.52 7.82 9.08
N LEU A 255 -11.70 6.87 8.61
CA LEU A 255 -10.37 6.62 9.14
C LEU A 255 -9.41 7.79 8.90
N LEU A 256 -9.36 8.32 7.68
CA LEU A 256 -8.39 9.35 7.31
C LEU A 256 -8.57 10.64 8.15
N PRO A 257 -9.78 11.26 8.24
CA PRO A 257 -9.98 12.41 9.11
C PRO A 257 -9.67 12.13 10.59
N THR A 258 -9.95 10.91 11.07
CA THR A 258 -9.64 10.49 12.44
C THR A 258 -8.13 10.49 12.70
N MET A 259 -7.33 9.99 11.75
CA MET A 259 -5.87 10.00 11.85
C MET A 259 -5.27 11.39 11.71
N ILE A 260 -5.85 12.27 10.87
CA ILE A 260 -5.47 13.68 10.77
C ILE A 260 -5.71 14.41 12.10
N ALA A 261 -6.87 14.23 12.72
CA ALA A 261 -7.16 14.82 14.03
C ALA A 261 -6.26 14.29 15.15
N LEU A 262 -5.80 13.02 15.06
CA LEU A 262 -4.78 12.50 15.96
C LEU A 262 -3.43 13.18 15.74
N ARG A 263 -3.02 13.34 14.47
CA ARG A 263 -1.79 14.04 14.08
C ARG A 263 -1.74 15.44 14.66
N ASP A 264 -2.80 16.22 14.49
CA ASP A 264 -2.85 17.61 14.95
C ASP A 264 -2.67 17.70 16.47
N ARG A 265 -3.35 16.82 17.23
CA ARG A 265 -3.22 16.75 18.68
C ARG A 265 -1.79 16.42 19.12
N LEU A 266 -1.18 15.39 18.54
CA LEU A 266 0.17 14.95 18.92
C LEU A 266 1.25 15.93 18.48
N ALA A 267 1.10 16.57 17.33
CA ALA A 267 2.00 17.62 16.89
C ALA A 267 1.97 18.82 17.85
N ALA A 268 0.78 19.22 18.34
CA ALA A 268 0.63 20.28 19.33
C ALA A 268 1.16 19.88 20.72
N GLU A 269 0.92 18.63 21.14
CA GLU A 269 1.37 18.08 22.42
C GLU A 269 2.91 18.03 22.51
N HIS A 270 3.57 17.47 21.50
CA HIS A 270 5.02 17.28 21.51
C HIS A 270 5.82 18.45 20.93
N ARG A 271 5.16 19.39 20.23
CA ARG A 271 5.78 20.59 19.64
C ARG A 271 7.00 20.26 18.77
N TYR A 272 6.85 19.27 17.90
CA TYR A 272 7.93 18.82 17.03
C TYR A 272 8.44 19.96 16.12
N ASP A 273 9.74 19.95 15.85
CA ASP A 273 10.41 20.85 14.91
C ASP A 273 10.18 20.49 13.43
N ARG A 274 9.35 19.45 13.19
CA ARG A 274 9.07 18.87 11.87
C ARG A 274 7.59 18.51 11.74
N PRO A 275 7.03 18.56 10.53
CA PRO A 275 5.63 18.19 10.33
C PRO A 275 5.44 16.68 10.43
N LEU A 276 4.34 16.29 11.04
CA LEU A 276 3.79 14.95 10.92
C LEU A 276 2.81 14.91 9.75
N ARG A 277 2.84 13.83 8.98
CA ARG A 277 2.08 13.66 7.73
C ARG A 277 1.20 12.43 7.79
N ILE A 278 -0.04 12.55 7.30
CA ILE A 278 -0.97 11.42 7.22
C ILE A 278 -1.26 11.11 5.76
N GLY A 279 -0.83 9.94 5.29
CA GLY A 279 -1.18 9.42 3.97
C GLY A 279 -2.43 8.55 3.98
N ALA A 280 -2.94 8.23 2.79
CA ALA A 280 -4.13 7.40 2.61
C ALA A 280 -3.82 6.13 1.82
N ALA A 281 -4.22 4.98 2.36
CA ALA A 281 -4.22 3.68 1.69
C ALA A 281 -5.59 2.99 1.83
N GLY A 282 -5.84 1.98 1.00
CA GLY A 282 -7.13 1.30 0.94
C GLY A 282 -8.14 2.04 0.06
N GLY A 283 -8.62 1.38 -1.00
CA GLY A 283 -9.55 1.98 -1.97
C GLY A 283 -8.95 2.99 -2.97
N ILE A 284 -7.69 3.43 -2.83
CA ILE A 284 -7.05 4.36 -3.77
C ILE A 284 -6.65 3.64 -5.07
N SER A 285 -7.52 3.70 -6.07
CA SER A 285 -7.30 3.02 -7.35
C SER A 285 -7.88 3.73 -8.57
N THR A 286 -8.57 4.84 -8.39
CA THR A 286 -9.17 5.62 -9.47
C THR A 286 -8.94 7.12 -9.24
N PRO A 287 -9.06 7.96 -10.28
CA PRO A 287 -9.04 9.41 -10.15
C PRO A 287 -9.95 9.96 -9.04
N TRP A 288 -11.17 9.42 -8.91
CA TRP A 288 -12.14 9.86 -7.91
C TRP A 288 -11.70 9.54 -6.48
N ALA A 289 -11.19 8.32 -6.25
CA ALA A 289 -10.71 7.92 -4.93
C ALA A 289 -9.50 8.77 -4.50
N ALA A 290 -8.57 9.02 -5.43
CA ALA A 290 -7.41 9.88 -5.20
C ALA A 290 -7.82 11.34 -4.92
N ALA A 291 -8.71 11.93 -5.75
CA ALA A 291 -9.21 13.28 -5.53
C ALA A 291 -9.94 13.42 -4.18
N GLY A 292 -10.75 12.42 -3.80
CA GLY A 292 -11.44 12.39 -2.52
C GLY A 292 -10.48 12.34 -1.32
N ALA A 293 -9.47 11.47 -1.37
CA ALA A 293 -8.45 11.38 -0.32
C ALA A 293 -7.63 12.67 -0.19
N LEU A 294 -7.23 13.27 -1.31
CA LEU A 294 -6.53 14.56 -1.34
C LEU A 294 -7.40 15.69 -0.77
N ALA A 295 -8.68 15.74 -1.13
CA ALA A 295 -9.63 16.73 -0.61
C ALA A 295 -9.88 16.57 0.91
N MET A 296 -9.80 15.35 1.43
CA MET A 296 -9.86 15.07 2.88
C MET A 296 -8.57 15.44 3.62
N GLY A 297 -7.49 15.78 2.91
CA GLY A 297 -6.22 16.22 3.50
C GLY A 297 -5.11 15.17 3.55
N ALA A 298 -5.17 14.12 2.72
CA ALA A 298 -4.06 13.16 2.62
C ALA A 298 -2.76 13.84 2.15
N SER A 299 -1.68 13.72 2.92
CA SER A 299 -0.35 14.23 2.59
C SER A 299 0.29 13.45 1.42
N TYR A 300 -0.06 12.18 1.25
CA TYR A 300 0.38 11.31 0.16
C TYR A 300 -0.62 10.16 -0.06
N LEU A 301 -0.56 9.54 -1.23
CA LEU A 301 -1.44 8.42 -1.61
C LEU A 301 -0.64 7.12 -1.70
N VAL A 302 -1.25 6.01 -1.30
CA VAL A 302 -0.65 4.68 -1.38
C VAL A 302 -1.54 3.76 -2.21
N THR A 303 -0.97 3.16 -3.25
CA THR A 303 -1.61 2.14 -4.08
C THR A 303 -1.09 0.76 -3.71
N GLY A 304 -1.94 -0.26 -3.82
CA GLY A 304 -1.63 -1.65 -3.48
C GLY A 304 -2.14 -2.61 -4.54
N SER A 305 -3.42 -3.01 -4.46
CA SER A 305 -4.01 -4.01 -5.37
C SER A 305 -3.74 -3.73 -6.84
N VAL A 306 -3.90 -2.49 -7.33
CA VAL A 306 -3.64 -2.13 -8.73
C VAL A 306 -2.20 -2.44 -9.18
N ASN A 307 -1.23 -2.28 -8.28
CA ASN A 307 0.18 -2.54 -8.57
C ASN A 307 0.44 -4.03 -8.76
N GLN A 308 -0.27 -4.92 -8.05
CA GLN A 308 -0.16 -6.36 -8.25
C GLN A 308 -0.59 -6.81 -9.66
N SER A 309 -1.47 -6.05 -10.32
CA SER A 309 -1.86 -6.32 -11.72
C SER A 309 -0.86 -5.79 -12.76
N CYS A 310 0.18 -5.07 -12.33
CA CYS A 310 1.17 -4.49 -13.24
C CYS A 310 2.26 -5.49 -13.60
N VAL A 311 2.88 -5.30 -14.77
CA VAL A 311 3.91 -6.19 -15.32
C VAL A 311 5.17 -6.27 -14.43
N GLU A 312 5.44 -5.24 -13.65
CA GLU A 312 6.58 -5.21 -12.74
C GLU A 312 6.36 -6.06 -11.47
N ALA A 313 5.12 -6.39 -11.11
CA ALA A 313 4.84 -7.13 -9.88
C ALA A 313 5.38 -8.57 -9.90
N GLY A 314 5.97 -9.01 -8.78
CA GLY A 314 6.49 -10.35 -8.55
C GLY A 314 5.39 -11.39 -8.31
N THR A 315 4.48 -11.51 -9.27
CA THR A 315 3.41 -12.50 -9.30
C THR A 315 3.31 -13.14 -10.69
N SER A 316 2.56 -14.22 -10.82
CA SER A 316 2.42 -14.92 -12.10
C SER A 316 1.55 -14.18 -13.10
N GLU A 317 1.74 -14.48 -14.38
CA GLU A 317 0.88 -13.99 -15.47
C GLU A 317 -0.58 -14.39 -15.27
N ALA A 318 -0.82 -15.62 -14.79
CA ALA A 318 -2.15 -16.12 -14.48
C ALA A 318 -2.85 -15.26 -13.41
N VAL A 319 -2.13 -14.86 -12.35
CA VAL A 319 -2.67 -13.95 -11.32
C VAL A 319 -2.98 -12.58 -11.92
N ARG A 320 -2.09 -11.99 -12.73
CA ARG A 320 -2.36 -10.70 -13.39
C ARG A 320 -3.61 -10.76 -14.28
N ALA A 321 -3.78 -11.84 -15.03
CA ALA A 321 -4.96 -12.06 -15.86
C ALA A 321 -6.26 -12.18 -15.03
N LEU A 322 -6.21 -12.86 -13.88
CA LEU A 322 -7.34 -12.94 -12.94
C LEU A 322 -7.67 -11.57 -12.33
N LEU A 323 -6.65 -10.81 -11.90
CA LEU A 323 -6.82 -9.47 -11.34
C LEU A 323 -7.45 -8.50 -12.34
N ALA A 324 -7.09 -8.58 -13.63
CA ALA A 324 -7.66 -7.77 -14.68
C ALA A 324 -9.16 -8.03 -14.93
N GLN A 325 -9.67 -9.17 -14.47
CA GLN A 325 -11.08 -9.57 -14.61
C GLN A 325 -11.91 -9.33 -13.34
N ALA A 326 -11.29 -8.88 -12.24
CA ALA A 326 -11.98 -8.67 -10.98
C ALA A 326 -13.09 -7.60 -11.11
N GLN A 327 -14.28 -7.91 -10.62
CA GLN A 327 -15.44 -7.02 -10.53
C GLN A 327 -15.82 -6.76 -9.07
N GLN A 328 -16.76 -5.83 -8.86
CA GLN A 328 -17.06 -5.27 -7.53
C GLN A 328 -17.40 -6.33 -6.47
N ALA A 329 -18.06 -7.42 -6.88
CA ALA A 329 -18.46 -8.51 -5.99
C ALA A 329 -17.45 -9.67 -5.91
N ASP A 330 -16.26 -9.55 -6.52
CA ASP A 330 -15.30 -10.66 -6.70
C ASP A 330 -14.24 -10.77 -5.59
N VAL A 331 -14.44 -10.12 -4.44
CA VAL A 331 -13.59 -10.24 -3.26
C VAL A 331 -14.33 -10.91 -2.10
N ALA A 332 -13.57 -11.47 -1.16
CA ALA A 332 -14.07 -12.07 0.08
C ALA A 332 -13.02 -12.01 1.19
N MET A 333 -13.48 -12.07 2.44
CA MET A 333 -12.60 -12.35 3.58
C MET A 333 -12.38 -13.85 3.73
N ALA A 334 -11.12 -14.27 3.83
CA ALA A 334 -10.70 -15.65 4.03
C ALA A 334 -9.76 -15.76 5.23
N PRO A 335 -9.67 -16.92 5.91
CA PRO A 335 -8.73 -17.12 7.01
C PRO A 335 -7.28 -16.83 6.58
N ALA A 336 -6.58 -16.09 7.44
CA ALA A 336 -5.15 -15.82 7.27
C ALA A 336 -4.32 -17.04 7.68
N ALA A 337 -3.16 -17.23 7.06
CA ALA A 337 -2.24 -18.32 7.42
C ALA A 337 -1.52 -18.03 8.74
N ASP A 338 -1.15 -16.77 8.94
CA ASP A 338 -0.69 -16.21 10.20
C ASP A 338 -1.89 -15.94 11.11
N MET A 339 -1.75 -16.29 12.39
CA MET A 339 -2.84 -16.14 13.38
C MET A 339 -4.15 -16.83 12.98
N PHE A 340 -4.09 -17.89 12.17
CA PHE A 340 -5.22 -18.73 11.77
C PHE A 340 -6.06 -19.17 12.99
N GLU A 341 -5.37 -19.59 14.04
CA GLU A 341 -5.94 -20.08 15.29
C GLU A 341 -6.76 -19.01 16.03
N MET A 342 -6.45 -17.73 15.80
CA MET A 342 -7.14 -16.57 16.38
C MET A 342 -8.31 -16.07 15.51
N GLY A 343 -8.54 -16.69 14.36
CA GLY A 343 -9.62 -16.32 13.44
C GLY A 343 -9.38 -15.04 12.65
N VAL A 344 -8.12 -14.61 12.54
CA VAL A 344 -7.73 -13.48 11.69
C VAL A 344 -8.04 -13.80 10.23
N LYS A 345 -8.45 -12.78 9.48
CA LYS A 345 -8.82 -12.90 8.07
C LYS A 345 -8.05 -11.91 7.21
N VAL A 346 -7.95 -12.24 5.93
CA VAL A 346 -7.40 -11.42 4.86
C VAL A 346 -8.43 -11.27 3.73
N GLN A 347 -8.43 -10.14 3.05
CA GLN A 347 -9.26 -9.85 1.89
C GLN A 347 -8.58 -10.35 0.60
N VAL A 348 -9.26 -11.23 -0.11
CA VAL A 348 -8.73 -11.96 -1.27
C VAL A 348 -9.69 -11.94 -2.44
N LEU A 349 -9.16 -12.13 -3.65
CA LEU A 349 -9.96 -12.43 -4.83
C LEU A 349 -10.65 -13.79 -4.66
N LYS A 350 -11.94 -13.87 -4.97
CA LYS A 350 -12.70 -15.13 -5.03
C LYS A 350 -13.09 -15.56 -6.45
N ARG A 351 -12.89 -14.70 -7.45
CA ARG A 351 -13.15 -15.06 -8.85
C ARG A 351 -11.99 -15.85 -9.44
N GLY A 352 -12.31 -16.96 -10.11
CA GLY A 352 -11.32 -17.83 -10.76
C GLY A 352 -10.47 -18.68 -9.80
N THR A 353 -10.75 -18.61 -8.49
CA THR A 353 -10.10 -19.40 -7.45
C THR A 353 -11.13 -19.82 -6.40
N MET A 354 -10.94 -20.99 -5.79
CA MET A 354 -11.76 -21.50 -4.70
C MET A 354 -11.10 -21.30 -3.33
N PHE A 355 -9.95 -20.60 -3.27
CA PHE A 355 -9.18 -20.40 -2.04
C PHE A 355 -10.03 -19.88 -0.87
N ALA A 356 -10.85 -18.85 -1.09
CA ALA A 356 -11.65 -18.26 -0.02
C ALA A 356 -12.64 -19.28 0.61
N MET A 357 -13.30 -20.08 -0.24
CA MET A 357 -14.22 -21.13 0.20
C MET A 357 -13.47 -22.26 0.91
N ARG A 358 -12.35 -22.73 0.33
CA ARG A 358 -11.53 -23.81 0.89
C ARG A 358 -10.92 -23.40 2.24
N GLY A 359 -10.38 -22.19 2.34
CA GLY A 359 -9.87 -21.63 3.60
C GLY A 359 -10.96 -21.53 4.67
N ALA A 360 -12.15 -21.02 4.32
CA ALA A 360 -13.28 -21.00 5.24
C ALA A 360 -13.63 -22.40 5.75
N LYS A 361 -13.62 -23.42 4.86
CA LYS A 361 -13.88 -24.81 5.23
C LYS A 361 -12.82 -25.36 6.21
N LEU A 362 -11.55 -25.05 6.00
CA LEU A 362 -10.48 -25.43 6.94
C LEU A 362 -10.72 -24.82 8.33
N TYR A 363 -11.16 -23.56 8.39
CA TYR A 363 -11.46 -22.90 9.66
C TYR A 363 -12.72 -23.47 10.34
N GLU A 364 -13.73 -23.87 9.57
CA GLU A 364 -14.88 -24.62 10.10
C GLU A 364 -14.44 -25.92 10.76
N TYR A 365 -13.63 -26.74 10.08
CA TYR A 365 -13.08 -27.97 10.65
C TYR A 365 -12.25 -27.67 11.91
N TYR A 366 -11.39 -26.65 11.85
CA TYR A 366 -10.59 -26.24 12.99
C TYR A 366 -11.45 -25.84 14.18
N ARG A 367 -12.60 -25.20 13.99
CA ARG A 367 -13.49 -24.85 15.11
C ARG A 367 -14.29 -26.03 15.63
N ALA A 368 -14.70 -26.95 14.76
CA ALA A 368 -15.61 -28.03 15.11
C ALA A 368 -14.93 -29.23 15.80
N TYR A 369 -13.66 -29.53 15.48
CA TYR A 369 -12.98 -30.77 15.91
C TYR A 369 -11.71 -30.48 16.69
N ASN A 370 -11.29 -31.36 17.61
CA ASN A 370 -10.06 -31.19 18.39
C ASN A 370 -8.82 -31.86 17.80
N SER A 371 -8.98 -32.66 16.75
CA SER A 371 -7.88 -33.25 15.99
C SER A 371 -8.31 -33.60 14.57
N LEU A 372 -7.36 -33.95 13.70
CA LEU A 372 -7.63 -34.38 12.32
C LEU A 372 -8.40 -35.71 12.27
N GLU A 373 -8.19 -36.59 13.25
CA GLU A 373 -8.82 -37.90 13.38
C GLU A 373 -10.29 -37.83 13.82
N GLN A 374 -10.71 -36.69 14.39
CA GLN A 374 -12.11 -36.46 14.78
C GLN A 374 -12.98 -35.94 13.61
N ILE A 375 -12.37 -35.53 12.50
CA ILE A 375 -13.09 -35.12 11.29
C ILE A 375 -13.77 -36.36 10.69
N PRO A 376 -15.09 -36.33 10.38
CA PRO A 376 -15.79 -37.44 9.77
C PRO A 376 -15.06 -37.98 8.54
N GLU A 377 -15.02 -39.30 8.38
CA GLU A 377 -14.18 -39.94 7.36
C GLU A 377 -14.44 -39.42 5.94
N ALA A 378 -15.71 -39.20 5.58
CA ALA A 378 -16.09 -38.63 4.28
C ALA A 378 -15.54 -37.21 4.07
N ASP A 379 -15.56 -36.38 5.13
CA ASP A 379 -15.03 -35.01 5.10
C ASP A 379 -13.51 -34.99 5.04
N ARG A 380 -12.85 -35.92 5.75
CA ARG A 380 -11.39 -36.12 5.72
C ARG A 380 -10.91 -36.57 4.34
N GLN A 381 -11.59 -37.52 3.71
CA GLN A 381 -11.31 -37.94 2.32
C GLN A 381 -11.52 -36.78 1.33
N SER A 382 -12.55 -35.97 1.53
CA SER A 382 -12.78 -34.76 0.71
C SER A 382 -11.67 -33.73 0.89
N LEU A 383 -11.22 -33.49 2.13
CA LEU A 383 -10.09 -32.61 2.45
C LEU A 383 -8.81 -33.05 1.73
N GLU A 384 -8.45 -34.34 1.83
CA GLU A 384 -7.27 -34.92 1.17
C GLU A 384 -7.37 -34.82 -0.36
N LYS A 385 -8.54 -35.12 -0.94
CA LYS A 385 -8.73 -35.13 -2.39
C LYS A 385 -8.80 -33.72 -3.00
N THR A 386 -9.47 -32.78 -2.35
CA THR A 386 -9.88 -31.52 -2.99
C THR A 386 -9.06 -30.29 -2.57
N ILE A 387 -8.52 -30.27 -1.35
CA ILE A 387 -7.78 -29.13 -0.79
C ILE A 387 -6.30 -29.48 -0.70
N LEU A 388 -5.97 -30.51 0.08
CA LEU A 388 -4.58 -30.91 0.29
C LEU A 388 -3.99 -31.52 -1.00
N ARG A 389 -4.80 -32.28 -1.75
CA ARG A 389 -4.39 -33.11 -2.90
C ARG A 389 -3.25 -34.07 -2.55
N ALA A 390 -3.23 -34.50 -1.30
CA ALA A 390 -2.29 -35.44 -0.70
C ALA A 390 -2.90 -36.00 0.59
N PRO A 391 -2.50 -37.21 1.04
CA PRO A 391 -2.87 -37.71 2.35
C PRO A 391 -2.41 -36.76 3.46
N VAL A 392 -3.19 -36.66 4.54
CA VAL A 392 -2.86 -35.82 5.70
C VAL A 392 -1.49 -36.16 6.28
N ALA A 393 -1.12 -37.44 6.30
CA ALA A 393 0.18 -37.90 6.79
C ALA A 393 1.35 -37.29 5.98
N GLU A 394 1.22 -37.25 4.66
CA GLU A 394 2.24 -36.67 3.78
C GLU A 394 2.36 -35.15 4.00
N VAL A 395 1.23 -34.44 4.10
CA VAL A 395 1.23 -33.00 4.38
C VAL A 395 1.86 -32.70 5.74
N TRP A 396 1.61 -33.55 6.74
CA TRP A 396 2.24 -33.43 8.04
C TRP A 396 3.76 -33.61 7.97
N ASP A 397 4.25 -34.59 7.21
CA ASP A 397 5.70 -34.79 7.04
C ASP A 397 6.37 -33.61 6.31
N GLN A 398 5.73 -33.05 5.29
CA GLN A 398 6.20 -31.81 4.65
C GLN A 398 6.24 -30.64 5.64
N THR A 399 5.20 -30.51 6.47
CA THR A 399 5.09 -29.46 7.49
C THR A 399 6.19 -29.61 8.56
N ARG A 400 6.47 -30.84 9.00
CA ARG A 400 7.60 -31.15 9.90
C ARG A 400 8.93 -30.78 9.27
N ALA A 401 9.17 -31.13 8.01
CA ALA A 401 10.41 -30.81 7.32
C ALA A 401 10.64 -29.30 7.16
N PHE A 402 9.56 -28.51 7.02
CA PHE A 402 9.60 -27.05 7.00
C PHE A 402 9.97 -26.48 8.38
N PHE A 403 9.23 -26.87 9.43
CA PHE A 403 9.48 -26.34 10.77
C PHE A 403 10.79 -26.83 11.39
N ALA A 404 11.30 -28.01 11.02
CA ALA A 404 12.57 -28.52 11.52
C ALA A 404 13.76 -27.59 11.22
N ARG A 405 13.66 -26.77 10.16
CA ARG A 405 14.69 -25.79 9.78
C ARG A 405 14.43 -24.39 10.32
N ARG A 406 13.18 -24.07 10.66
CA ARG A 406 12.74 -22.70 10.95
C ARG A 406 12.35 -22.49 12.41
N ASP A 407 11.55 -23.40 12.96
CA ASP A 407 11.14 -23.39 14.37
C ASP A 407 10.76 -24.82 14.82
N PRO A 408 11.74 -25.63 15.27
CA PRO A 408 11.51 -26.99 15.74
C PRO A 408 10.53 -27.10 16.92
N ALA A 409 10.33 -26.02 17.69
CA ALA A 409 9.41 -26.04 18.82
C ALA A 409 7.95 -26.23 18.38
N GLN A 410 7.58 -25.82 17.16
CA GLN A 410 6.25 -26.08 16.60
C GLN A 410 5.97 -27.58 16.44
N ILE A 411 6.99 -28.37 16.11
CA ILE A 411 6.86 -29.83 15.93
C ILE A 411 6.59 -30.47 17.29
N VAL A 412 7.41 -30.16 18.29
CA VAL A 412 7.26 -30.67 19.66
C VAL A 412 5.86 -30.35 20.19
N ARG A 413 5.38 -29.11 19.99
CA ARG A 413 4.03 -28.72 20.40
C ARG A 413 2.96 -29.50 19.65
N ALA A 414 3.08 -29.67 18.34
CA ALA A 414 2.10 -30.40 17.52
C ALA A 414 2.03 -31.89 17.86
N GLU A 415 3.14 -32.50 18.28
CA GLU A 415 3.15 -33.89 18.75
C GLU A 415 2.43 -34.04 20.10
N ALA A 416 2.43 -33.00 20.95
CA ALA A 416 1.72 -32.99 22.23
C ALA A 416 0.26 -32.49 22.15
N ASP A 417 -0.06 -31.65 21.16
CA ASP A 417 -1.36 -31.00 20.98
C ASP A 417 -1.94 -31.32 19.59
N PRO A 418 -2.87 -32.29 19.47
CA PRO A 418 -3.50 -32.66 18.21
C PRO A 418 -4.25 -31.49 17.52
N LYS A 419 -4.72 -30.51 18.29
CA LYS A 419 -5.36 -29.31 17.74
C LYS A 419 -4.34 -28.43 17.03
N HIS A 420 -3.17 -28.26 17.64
CA HIS A 420 -2.05 -27.52 17.06
C HIS A 420 -1.54 -28.21 15.79
N LYS A 421 -1.40 -29.53 15.81
CA LYS A 421 -1.06 -30.31 14.59
C LYS A 421 -2.05 -30.05 13.46
N MET A 422 -3.36 -30.09 13.76
CA MET A 422 -4.40 -29.76 12.78
C MET A 422 -4.24 -28.35 12.22
N ALA A 423 -3.98 -27.35 13.08
CA ALA A 423 -3.74 -25.97 12.65
C ALA A 423 -2.54 -25.88 11.70
N LEU A 424 -1.41 -26.54 12.02
CA LEU A 424 -0.22 -26.52 11.17
C LEU A 424 -0.47 -27.16 9.79
N VAL A 425 -1.20 -28.27 9.72
CA VAL A 425 -1.60 -28.91 8.46
C VAL A 425 -2.51 -28.00 7.62
N PHE A 426 -3.44 -27.29 8.25
CA PHE A 426 -4.30 -26.33 7.52
C PHE A 426 -3.52 -25.10 7.07
N ARG A 427 -2.61 -24.59 7.91
CA ARG A 427 -1.71 -23.47 7.59
C ARG A 427 -0.74 -23.81 6.46
N TRP A 428 -0.37 -25.08 6.27
CA TRP A 428 0.37 -25.51 5.07
C TRP A 428 -0.40 -25.13 3.80
N TYR A 429 -1.70 -25.44 3.71
CA TYR A 429 -2.50 -25.07 2.54
C TYR A 429 -2.59 -23.55 2.38
N LEU A 430 -2.88 -22.83 3.47
CA LEU A 430 -3.01 -21.37 3.46
C LEU A 430 -1.72 -20.64 3.12
N GLY A 431 -0.56 -21.20 3.48
CA GLY A 431 0.74 -20.66 3.10
C GLY A 431 1.11 -21.00 1.65
N GLN A 432 0.89 -22.25 1.23
CA GLN A 432 1.23 -22.70 -0.11
C GLN A 432 0.35 -22.10 -1.19
N SER A 433 -0.91 -21.78 -0.89
CA SER A 433 -1.82 -21.09 -1.82
C SER A 433 -1.29 -19.75 -2.31
N SER A 434 -0.60 -18.98 -1.46
CA SER A 434 0.09 -17.75 -1.86
C SER A 434 1.32 -18.05 -2.73
N ASN A 435 2.11 -19.07 -2.37
CA ASN A 435 3.29 -19.47 -3.15
C ASN A 435 2.91 -19.95 -4.56
N TRP A 436 1.91 -20.84 -4.67
CA TRP A 436 1.37 -21.33 -5.95
C TRP A 436 0.91 -20.20 -6.85
N ALA A 437 0.23 -19.19 -6.29
CA ALA A 437 -0.21 -18.02 -7.02
C ALA A 437 0.98 -17.22 -7.58
N ASN A 438 2.01 -16.98 -6.76
CA ASN A 438 3.17 -16.17 -7.14
C ASN A 438 4.01 -16.86 -8.23
N VAL A 439 4.28 -18.17 -8.10
CA VAL A 439 5.06 -18.92 -9.10
C VAL A 439 4.22 -19.34 -10.31
N GLY A 440 2.89 -19.30 -10.20
CA GLY A 440 1.98 -19.69 -11.26
C GLY A 440 1.89 -21.20 -11.46
N GLU A 441 1.83 -21.98 -10.38
CA GLU A 441 1.71 -23.44 -10.41
C GLU A 441 0.43 -23.89 -11.16
N PRO A 442 0.52 -24.37 -12.42
CA PRO A 442 -0.66 -24.55 -13.28
C PRO A 442 -1.66 -25.56 -12.72
N THR A 443 -1.19 -26.54 -11.94
CA THR A 443 -2.05 -27.56 -11.34
C THR A 443 -2.83 -27.03 -10.13
N ARG A 444 -2.53 -25.82 -9.63
CA ARG A 444 -3.08 -25.23 -8.41
C ARG A 444 -3.84 -23.92 -8.65
N THR A 445 -4.21 -23.57 -9.89
CA THR A 445 -4.93 -22.32 -10.20
C THR A 445 -6.18 -22.09 -9.35
N LEU A 446 -6.97 -23.13 -9.06
CA LEU A 446 -8.15 -23.03 -8.18
C LEU A 446 -7.82 -22.87 -6.69
N ASP A 447 -6.56 -22.97 -6.32
CA ASP A 447 -6.06 -22.80 -4.94
C ASP A 447 -5.31 -21.49 -4.75
N TYR A 448 -5.18 -20.65 -5.78
CA TYR A 448 -4.42 -19.41 -5.67
C TYR A 448 -5.04 -18.48 -4.62
N GLN A 449 -4.23 -18.11 -3.63
CA GLN A 449 -4.54 -17.00 -2.73
C GLN A 449 -4.00 -15.72 -3.35
N ILE A 450 -4.89 -14.78 -3.67
CA ILE A 450 -4.55 -13.51 -4.29
C ILE A 450 -5.12 -12.40 -3.42
N TRP A 451 -4.25 -11.67 -2.71
CA TRP A 451 -4.65 -10.56 -1.85
C TRP A 451 -5.14 -9.38 -2.69
N CYS A 452 -6.44 -9.12 -2.65
CA CYS A 452 -7.07 -8.17 -3.54
C CYS A 452 -8.27 -7.54 -2.84
N GLY A 453 -8.32 -6.21 -2.80
CA GLY A 453 -9.47 -5.45 -2.30
C GLY A 453 -10.38 -4.96 -3.43
N PRO A 454 -11.54 -4.37 -3.09
CA PRO A 454 -12.50 -3.84 -4.07
C PRO A 454 -11.91 -2.74 -4.97
N ALA A 455 -10.79 -2.14 -4.55
CA ALA A 455 -10.01 -1.19 -5.32
C ALA A 455 -9.65 -1.70 -6.73
N MET A 456 -9.35 -3.00 -6.89
CA MET A 456 -9.03 -3.58 -8.21
C MET A 456 -10.24 -3.53 -9.16
N ALA A 457 -11.44 -3.83 -8.65
CA ALA A 457 -12.65 -3.79 -9.44
C ALA A 457 -12.97 -2.37 -9.93
N ALA A 458 -12.88 -1.39 -9.02
CA ALA A 458 -13.08 0.01 -9.38
C ALA A 458 -12.06 0.49 -10.43
N PHE A 459 -10.81 0.02 -10.34
CA PHE A 459 -9.79 0.30 -11.35
C PHE A 459 -10.16 -0.33 -12.70
N ASN A 460 -10.51 -1.63 -12.72
CA ASN A 460 -10.88 -2.34 -13.95
C ASN A 460 -12.08 -1.69 -14.65
N ASP A 461 -13.09 -1.24 -13.89
CA ASP A 461 -14.24 -0.55 -14.46
C ASP A 461 -13.87 0.83 -15.02
N TRP A 462 -12.99 1.57 -14.35
CA TRP A 462 -12.49 2.86 -14.85
C TRP A 462 -11.66 2.72 -16.13
N VAL A 463 -10.79 1.71 -16.23
CA VAL A 463 -9.90 1.54 -17.38
C VAL A 463 -10.52 0.78 -18.55
N ARG A 464 -11.77 0.34 -18.43
CA ARG A 464 -12.48 -0.42 -19.46
C ARG A 464 -12.51 0.32 -20.80
N GLY A 465 -12.23 -0.38 -21.89
CA GLY A 465 -12.14 0.17 -23.24
C GLY A 465 -10.88 1.00 -23.52
N SER A 466 -9.98 1.16 -22.54
CA SER A 466 -8.70 1.85 -22.71
C SER A 466 -7.55 0.87 -22.89
N PHE A 467 -6.36 1.40 -23.19
CA PHE A 467 -5.15 0.56 -23.29
C PHE A 467 -4.79 -0.12 -21.96
N LEU A 468 -5.17 0.42 -20.80
CA LEU A 468 -4.90 -0.18 -19.48
C LEU A 468 -5.85 -1.34 -19.12
N GLU A 469 -6.89 -1.59 -19.92
CA GLU A 469 -7.75 -2.77 -19.73
C GLU A 469 -6.92 -4.05 -19.80
N ARG A 470 -5.99 -4.12 -20.77
CA ARG A 470 -5.08 -5.25 -20.97
C ARG A 470 -3.97 -5.28 -19.90
N PRO A 471 -3.77 -6.39 -19.19
CA PRO A 471 -2.77 -6.46 -18.12
C PRO A 471 -1.34 -6.26 -18.63
N GLU A 472 -1.01 -6.66 -19.87
CA GLU A 472 0.30 -6.43 -20.48
C GLU A 472 0.68 -4.93 -20.57
N ASN A 473 -0.31 -4.04 -20.59
CA ASN A 473 -0.11 -2.59 -20.69
C ASN A 473 -0.05 -1.91 -19.32
N ARG A 474 -0.33 -2.63 -18.23
CA ARG A 474 -0.34 -2.07 -16.87
C ARG A 474 1.09 -1.97 -16.36
N ARG A 475 1.65 -0.76 -16.46
CA ARG A 475 2.93 -0.37 -15.86
C ARG A 475 2.67 0.45 -14.62
N ALA A 476 3.29 0.10 -13.49
CA ALA A 476 2.95 0.70 -12.20
C ALA A 476 3.07 2.23 -12.17
N ALA A 477 4.12 2.77 -12.80
CA ALA A 477 4.31 4.21 -12.94
C ALA A 477 3.20 4.86 -13.79
N THR A 478 2.84 4.27 -14.92
CA THR A 478 1.77 4.77 -15.80
C THR A 478 0.40 4.72 -15.13
N VAL A 479 0.11 3.64 -14.39
CA VAL A 479 -1.11 3.51 -13.59
C VAL A 479 -1.19 4.62 -12.55
N SER A 480 -0.12 4.81 -11.77
CA SER A 480 -0.07 5.82 -10.71
C SER A 480 -0.19 7.25 -11.26
N LEU A 481 0.48 7.55 -12.39
CA LEU A 481 0.35 8.84 -13.06
C LEU A 481 -1.07 9.11 -13.56
N ASN A 482 -1.75 8.11 -14.12
CA ASN A 482 -3.14 8.27 -14.57
C ASN A 482 -4.09 8.54 -13.40
N ILE A 483 -3.88 7.89 -12.25
CA ILE A 483 -4.66 8.16 -11.03
C ILE A 483 -4.44 9.60 -10.55
N LEU A 484 -3.19 10.06 -10.47
CA LEU A 484 -2.85 11.44 -10.07
C LEU A 484 -3.37 12.48 -11.06
N TYR A 485 -3.14 12.26 -12.35
CA TYR A 485 -3.58 13.15 -13.43
C TYR A 485 -5.09 13.29 -13.44
N GLY A 486 -5.82 12.18 -13.42
CA GLY A 486 -7.27 12.24 -13.37
C GLY A 486 -7.79 12.94 -12.11
N ALA A 487 -7.11 12.77 -10.96
CA ALA A 487 -7.46 13.50 -9.74
C ALA A 487 -7.27 15.01 -9.90
N ALA A 488 -6.17 15.47 -10.51
CA ALA A 488 -5.95 16.88 -10.81
C ALA A 488 -7.02 17.44 -11.75
N VAL A 489 -7.36 16.73 -12.83
CA VAL A 489 -8.42 17.12 -13.77
C VAL A 489 -9.78 17.24 -13.06
N LEU A 490 -10.12 16.28 -12.19
CA LEU A 490 -11.34 16.32 -11.36
C LEU A 490 -11.37 17.52 -10.43
N LEU A 491 -10.26 17.82 -9.74
CA LEU A 491 -10.18 18.97 -8.84
C LEU A 491 -10.36 20.29 -9.61
N ARG A 492 -9.76 20.41 -10.81
CA ARG A 492 -9.97 21.57 -11.69
C ARG A 492 -11.43 21.73 -12.12
N ALA A 493 -12.08 20.64 -12.50
CA ALA A 493 -13.51 20.63 -12.82
C ALA A 493 -14.37 21.08 -11.62
N ARG A 494 -14.01 20.66 -10.41
CA ARG A 494 -14.71 21.09 -9.18
C ARG A 494 -14.46 22.56 -8.84
N PHE A 495 -13.26 23.08 -9.04
CA PHE A 495 -13.00 24.51 -8.87
C PHE A 495 -13.86 25.38 -9.79
N ALA A 496 -14.03 24.98 -11.05
CA ALA A 496 -14.94 25.67 -11.97
C ALA A 496 -16.39 25.61 -11.45
N ALA A 497 -16.86 24.41 -11.07
CA ALA A 497 -18.22 24.19 -10.61
C ALA A 497 -18.56 24.97 -9.33
N PHE A 498 -17.62 25.08 -8.37
CA PHE A 498 -17.79 25.89 -7.16
C PHE A 498 -17.91 27.39 -7.42
N GLN A 499 -17.44 27.86 -8.59
CA GLN A 499 -17.59 29.23 -9.04
C GLN A 499 -18.82 29.43 -9.95
N GLY A 500 -19.66 28.39 -10.11
CA GLY A 500 -20.90 28.45 -10.87
C GLY A 500 -20.76 28.13 -12.37
N VAL A 501 -19.61 27.63 -12.82
CA VAL A 501 -19.40 27.16 -14.21
C VAL A 501 -19.11 25.65 -14.17
N ALA A 502 -20.11 24.84 -14.48
CA ALA A 502 -19.97 23.39 -14.47
C ALA A 502 -19.62 22.88 -15.88
N PRO A 503 -18.69 21.92 -16.01
CA PRO A 503 -18.52 21.17 -17.25
C PRO A 503 -19.83 20.45 -17.64
N PRO A 504 -20.04 20.17 -18.93
CA PRO A 504 -21.20 19.40 -19.39
C PRO A 504 -21.21 17.98 -18.81
N SER A 505 -22.39 17.35 -18.80
CA SER A 505 -22.54 15.96 -18.35
C SER A 505 -21.60 15.03 -19.10
N GLY A 506 -20.90 14.15 -18.38
CA GLY A 506 -19.91 13.23 -18.95
C GLY A 506 -18.50 13.80 -19.11
N VAL A 507 -18.25 15.04 -18.67
CA VAL A 507 -16.92 15.67 -18.64
C VAL A 507 -16.52 16.02 -17.20
N PRO A 508 -15.29 15.72 -16.75
CA PRO A 508 -14.23 15.04 -17.51
C PRO A 508 -14.49 13.53 -17.64
N ARG A 509 -14.11 12.95 -18.79
CA ARG A 509 -14.18 11.52 -19.10
C ARG A 509 -13.14 10.71 -18.36
N LEU A 510 -11.99 11.33 -18.06
CA LEU A 510 -10.86 10.73 -17.34
C LEU A 510 -10.36 9.41 -17.96
N THR A 511 -10.43 9.30 -19.28
CA THR A 511 -9.87 8.15 -20.00
C THR A 511 -8.36 8.07 -19.77
N PRO A 512 -7.80 6.88 -19.47
CA PRO A 512 -6.37 6.74 -19.30
C PRO A 512 -5.57 7.22 -20.52
N LEU A 513 -4.48 7.93 -20.26
CA LEU A 513 -3.54 8.48 -21.22
C LEU A 513 -2.19 7.79 -21.13
N GLN A 514 -1.42 7.85 -22.22
CA GLN A 514 -0.03 7.42 -22.18
C GLN A 514 0.79 8.33 -21.27
N ARG A 515 1.88 7.79 -20.70
CA ARG A 515 2.72 8.54 -19.77
C ARG A 515 3.23 9.87 -20.34
N GLU A 516 3.71 9.85 -21.58
CA GLU A 516 4.26 11.03 -22.27
C GLU A 516 3.19 12.12 -22.45
N GLU A 517 1.94 11.74 -22.73
CA GLU A 517 0.83 12.69 -22.86
C GLU A 517 0.52 13.37 -21.53
N ILE A 518 0.53 12.62 -20.42
CA ILE A 518 0.35 13.18 -19.07
C ILE A 518 1.48 14.14 -18.74
N GLU A 519 2.72 13.76 -19.01
CA GLU A 519 3.88 14.60 -18.73
C GLU A 519 3.82 15.91 -19.52
N ASN A 520 3.46 15.87 -20.81
CA ASN A 520 3.26 17.06 -21.64
C ASN A 520 2.17 17.99 -21.11
N ARG A 521 1.04 17.42 -20.67
CA ARG A 521 -0.09 18.18 -20.09
C ARG A 521 0.19 18.73 -18.69
N ASN A 522 1.21 18.20 -18.01
CA ASN A 522 1.65 18.64 -16.69
C ASN A 522 2.72 19.75 -16.74
N VAL A 523 3.28 20.06 -17.91
CA VAL A 523 4.28 21.13 -18.06
C VAL A 523 3.66 22.49 -17.76
N GLY A 524 4.34 23.26 -16.90
CA GLY A 524 3.98 24.66 -16.60
C GLY A 524 4.09 25.58 -17.83
N PRO A 525 3.67 26.85 -17.70
CA PRO A 525 3.97 27.87 -18.72
C PRO A 525 5.47 28.09 -18.90
#